data_AF-A0A931UGV9-F1
#
_entry.id   AF-A0A931UGV9-F1
#
_cell.length_a   1.000
_cell.length_b   1.000
_cell.length_c   1.000
_cell.angle_alpha   90.00
_cell.angle_beta   90.00
_cell.angle_gamma   90.00
#
_symmetry.space_group_name_H-M   'P 1'
#
loop_
_entity.id
_entity.type
_entity.pdbx_description
1 polymer ?
#
loop_
_entity_poly.entity_id
_entity_poly.type
_entity_poly.pdbx_seq_one_letter_code
_entity_poly.pdbx_strand_id
1 'polypeptide(L)'
;MGHRATVVTNGREAVYAWCGGGFDLVLMDVQMPEMDGLAATRAIREQERSRGGHIPIIAMTAHVMHQDVALCLEAGMDDHLGKPLRRVDLEKAVARIR
;
A
#
# COMPACT_ATOMS: atom_id res chain seq x y z
N MET A 1 -13.19 8.55 -13.07
CA MET A 1 -12.03 7.71 -12.68
C MET A 1 -11.86 6.61 -13.72
N GLY A 2 -10.75 6.62 -14.46
CA GLY A 2 -10.40 5.65 -15.51
C GLY A 2 -9.12 4.89 -15.16
N HIS A 3 -8.94 4.56 -13.87
CA HIS A 3 -7.76 3.82 -13.40
C HIS A 3 -7.91 2.33 -13.74
N ARG A 4 -6.77 1.69 -14.05
CA ARG A 4 -6.68 0.24 -14.14
C ARG A 4 -6.16 -0.29 -12.80
N ALA A 5 -6.86 -1.26 -12.24
CA ALA A 5 -6.47 -1.88 -10.98
C ALA A 5 -6.20 -3.38 -11.20
N THR A 6 -5.15 -3.86 -10.54
CA THR A 6 -4.89 -5.29 -10.35
C THR A 6 -5.16 -5.61 -8.90
N VAL A 7 -5.96 -6.64 -8.64
CA VAL A 7 -6.32 -7.07 -7.29
C VAL A 7 -5.60 -8.36 -6.96
N VAL A 8 -5.05 -8.41 -5.75
CA VAL A 8 -4.34 -9.55 -5.18
C VAL A 8 -4.90 -9.85 -3.79
N THR A 9 -4.67 -11.05 -3.28
CA THR A 9 -5.35 -11.56 -2.07
C THR A 9 -4.42 -11.68 -0.85
N ASN A 10 -3.11 -11.52 -1.03
CA ASN A 10 -2.13 -11.52 0.05
C ASN A 10 -0.90 -10.66 -0.27
N GLY A 11 -0.08 -10.40 0.75
CA GLY A 11 1.11 -9.56 0.61
C GLY A 11 2.18 -10.12 -0.33
N ARG A 12 2.26 -11.45 -0.46
CA ARG A 12 3.24 -12.08 -1.36
C ARG A 12 2.87 -11.87 -2.82
N GLU A 13 1.61 -12.03 -3.17
CA GLU A 13 1.07 -11.68 -4.49
C GLU A 13 1.26 -10.19 -4.79
N ALA A 14 1.09 -9.31 -3.79
CA ALA A 14 1.32 -7.88 -3.94
C ALA A 14 2.78 -7.56 -4.31
N VAL A 15 3.75 -8.19 -3.61
CA VAL A 15 5.18 -8.06 -3.94
C VAL A 15 5.45 -8.58 -5.35
N TYR A 16 4.93 -9.75 -5.73
CA TYR A 16 5.12 -10.32 -7.06
C TYR A 16 4.52 -9.44 -8.17
N ALA A 17 3.32 -8.92 -7.96
CA ALA A 17 2.67 -8.00 -8.91
C ALA A 17 3.52 -6.73 -9.09
N TRP A 18 3.92 -6.09 -7.98
CA TRP A 18 4.78 -4.91 -8.02
C TRP A 18 6.10 -5.16 -8.75
N CYS A 19 6.74 -6.32 -8.53
CA CYS A 19 7.96 -6.71 -9.25
C CYS A 19 7.80 -6.76 -10.77
N GLY A 20 6.60 -7.05 -11.26
CA GLY A 20 6.24 -7.03 -12.68
C GLY A 20 6.12 -5.61 -13.25
N GLY A 21 6.06 -4.59 -12.40
CA GLY A 21 6.06 -3.17 -12.76
C GLY A 21 4.73 -2.67 -13.31
N GLY A 22 4.73 -1.42 -13.78
CA GLY A 22 3.56 -0.79 -14.43
C GLY A 22 2.48 -0.29 -13.46
N PHE A 23 2.85 -0.05 -12.20
CA PHE A 23 1.99 0.57 -11.19
C PHE A 23 2.51 1.94 -10.82
N ASP A 24 1.60 2.88 -10.62
CA ASP A 24 1.89 4.23 -10.14
C ASP A 24 1.55 4.39 -8.64
N LEU A 25 0.80 3.44 -8.07
CA LEU A 25 0.27 3.47 -6.72
C LEU A 25 -0.09 2.06 -6.26
N VAL A 26 0.13 1.77 -4.98
CA VAL A 26 -0.34 0.56 -4.30
C VAL A 26 -1.29 0.95 -3.16
N LEU A 27 -2.47 0.35 -3.13
CA LEU A 27 -3.35 0.35 -1.96
C LEU A 27 -3.12 -0.97 -1.21
N MET A 28 -2.57 -0.91 0.00
CA MET A 28 -2.11 -2.07 0.74
C MET A 28 -2.97 -2.32 1.96
N ASP A 29 -3.65 -3.47 2.03
CA ASP A 29 -4.33 -3.90 3.25
C ASP A 29 -3.29 -4.29 4.31
N VAL A 30 -3.41 -3.77 5.52
CA VAL A 30 -2.50 -4.14 6.62
C VAL A 30 -2.75 -5.59 7.04
N GLN A 31 -4.00 -6.03 7.08
CA GLN A 31 -4.38 -7.37 7.54
C GLN A 31 -4.69 -8.27 6.36
N MET A 32 -3.76 -9.17 6.02
CA MET A 32 -3.91 -10.15 4.96
C MET A 32 -3.47 -11.54 5.44
N PRO A 33 -4.00 -12.64 4.87
CA PRO A 33 -3.50 -13.98 5.13
C PRO A 33 -2.08 -14.15 4.59
N GLU A 34 -1.34 -15.12 5.14
CA GLU A 34 0.02 -15.54 4.74
C GLU A 34 1.13 -14.49 4.93
N MET A 35 1.05 -13.37 4.22
CA MET A 35 1.95 -12.22 4.33
C MET A 35 1.10 -10.97 4.52
N ASP A 36 1.28 -10.30 5.65
CA ASP A 36 0.59 -9.06 5.96
C ASP A 36 1.13 -7.86 5.15
N GLY A 37 0.39 -6.75 5.18
CA GLY A 37 0.75 -5.55 4.42
C GLY A 37 2.02 -4.87 4.89
N LEU A 38 2.37 -5.00 6.17
CA LEU A 38 3.60 -4.41 6.73
C LEU A 38 4.82 -5.16 6.21
N ALA A 39 4.79 -6.50 6.23
CA ALA A 39 5.82 -7.36 5.69
C ALA A 39 5.96 -7.17 4.17
N ALA A 40 4.85 -7.10 3.44
CA ALA A 40 4.86 -6.81 2.00
C ALA A 40 5.49 -5.46 1.69
N THR A 41 5.14 -4.41 2.43
CA THR A 41 5.71 -3.07 2.29
C THR A 41 7.22 -3.09 2.51
N ARG A 42 7.68 -3.72 3.60
CA ARG A 42 9.12 -3.84 3.89
C ARG A 42 9.88 -4.55 2.76
N ALA A 43 9.30 -5.62 2.22
CA ALA A 43 9.88 -6.36 1.09
C ALA A 43 9.95 -5.50 -0.19
N ILE A 44 8.92 -4.70 -0.48
CA ILE A 44 8.94 -3.74 -1.59
C ILE A 44 10.05 -2.70 -1.37
N ARG A 45 10.12 -2.08 -0.18
CA ARG A 45 11.15 -1.08 0.14
C ARG A 45 12.56 -1.64 0.06
N GLU A 46 12.78 -2.88 0.48
CA GLU A 46 14.08 -3.54 0.32
C GLU A 46 14.47 -3.70 -1.15
N GLN A 47 13.53 -4.11 -2.00
CA GLN A 47 13.78 -4.24 -3.43
C GLN A 47 13.98 -2.89 -4.12
N GLU A 48 13.25 -1.84 -3.71
CA GLU A 48 13.45 -0.48 -4.19
C GLU A 48 14.84 0.05 -3.94
N ARG A 49 15.46 -0.27 -2.79
CA ARG A 49 16.86 0.09 -2.53
C ARG A 49 17.83 -0.47 -3.58
N SER A 50 17.51 -1.65 -4.13
CA SER A 50 18.34 -2.30 -5.15
C SER A 50 18.00 -1.87 -6.58
N ARG A 51 16.71 -1.69 -6.88
CA ARG A 51 16.20 -1.39 -8.23
C ARG A 51 16.17 0.10 -8.54
N GLY A 52 16.17 0.94 -7.49
CA GLY A 52 15.86 2.36 -7.58
C GLY A 52 14.36 2.62 -7.74
N GLY A 53 13.97 3.86 -7.41
CA GLY A 53 12.58 4.29 -7.42
C GLY A 53 11.90 4.18 -6.06
N HIS A 54 10.67 4.68 -6.00
CA HIS A 54 9.81 4.65 -4.82
C HIS A 54 8.36 4.66 -5.28
N ILE A 55 7.64 3.57 -5.07
CA ILE A 55 6.22 3.46 -5.33
C ILE A 55 5.44 4.04 -4.14
N PRO A 56 4.47 4.92 -4.37
CA PRO A 56 3.50 5.27 -3.35
C PRO A 56 2.74 4.04 -2.83
N ILE A 57 2.77 3.82 -1.52
CA ILE A 57 2.01 2.76 -0.82
C ILE A 57 1.09 3.42 0.21
N ILE A 58 -0.22 3.30 0.01
CA ILE A 58 -1.25 3.79 0.94
C ILE A 58 -1.79 2.61 1.76
N ALA A 59 -1.65 2.68 3.07
CA ALA A 59 -2.19 1.69 4.00
C ALA A 59 -3.72 1.71 3.99
N MET A 60 -4.36 0.55 4.05
CA MET A 60 -5.79 0.41 4.31
C MET A 60 -5.96 -0.24 5.67
N THR A 61 -6.32 0.55 6.68
CA THR A 61 -6.36 0.11 8.09
C THR A 61 -7.81 -0.16 8.52
N ALA A 62 -8.04 -1.22 9.30
CA ALA A 62 -9.36 -1.48 9.88
C ALA A 62 -9.71 -0.47 11.00
N HIS A 63 -8.70 0.02 11.71
CA HIS A 63 -8.80 1.02 12.74
C HIS A 63 -7.84 2.17 12.44
N VAL A 64 -8.25 3.40 12.73
CA VAL A 64 -7.42 4.61 12.56
C VAL A 64 -6.86 5.03 13.92
N MET A 65 -6.39 4.05 14.70
CA MET A 65 -5.70 4.36 15.94
C MET A 65 -4.28 4.85 15.61
N HIS A 66 -3.79 5.81 16.39
CA HIS A 66 -2.46 6.41 16.17
C HIS A 66 -1.34 5.37 16.07
N GLN A 67 -1.46 4.27 16.83
CA GLN A 67 -0.51 3.17 16.82
C GLN A 67 -0.50 2.38 15.50
N ASP A 68 -1.66 2.15 14.90
CA ASP A 68 -1.76 1.44 13.61
C ASP A 68 -1.11 2.26 12.49
N VAL A 69 -1.33 3.58 12.51
CA VAL A 69 -0.71 4.51 11.56
C VAL A 69 0.81 4.56 11.76
N ALA A 70 1.28 4.60 13.00
CA ALA A 70 2.72 4.58 13.30
C ALA A 70 3.40 3.32 12.75
N LEU A 71 2.80 2.14 12.95
CA LEU A 71 3.34 0.88 12.40
C LEU A 71 3.40 0.87 10.86
N CYS A 72 2.41 1.46 10.20
CA CYS A 72 2.39 1.60 8.74
C CYS A 72 3.53 2.50 8.24
N LEU A 73 3.71 3.66 8.89
CA LEU A 73 4.77 4.60 8.55
C LEU A 73 6.16 4.00 8.81
N GLU A 74 6.35 3.29 9.94
CA GLU A 74 7.59 2.58 10.26
C GLU A 74 7.91 1.46 9.26
N ALA A 75 6.89 0.80 8.71
CA ALA A 75 7.07 -0.18 7.63
C ALA A 75 7.47 0.47 6.29
N GLY A 76 7.32 1.79 6.16
CA GLY A 76 7.66 2.58 4.98
C GLY A 76 6.46 2.88 4.07
N MET A 77 5.22 2.84 4.57
CA MET A 77 4.04 3.32 3.82
C MET A 77 4.01 4.86 3.81
N ASP A 78 3.39 5.43 2.78
CA ASP A 78 3.43 6.88 2.50
C ASP A 78 2.18 7.62 3.01
N ASP A 79 1.05 6.92 3.10
CA ASP A 79 -0.21 7.48 3.59
C ASP A 79 -1.08 6.34 4.15
N HIS A 80 -2.24 6.67 4.72
CA HIS A 80 -3.21 5.71 5.24
C HIS A 80 -4.65 6.12 4.94
N LEU A 81 -5.51 5.11 4.84
CA LEU A 81 -6.95 5.22 4.67
C LEU A 81 -7.66 4.24 5.61
N GLY A 82 -8.59 4.76 6.40
CA GLY A 82 -9.43 3.94 7.26
C GLY A 82 -10.49 3.17 6.45
N LYS A 83 -10.74 1.93 6.83
CA LYS A 83 -11.90 1.15 6.37
C LYS A 83 -13.16 1.58 7.15
N PRO A 84 -14.34 1.60 6.51
CA PRO A 84 -14.61 1.29 5.11
C PRO A 84 -14.11 2.38 4.16
N LEU A 85 -13.53 1.98 3.02
CA LEU A 85 -13.03 2.91 2.00
C LEU A 85 -14.19 3.64 1.34
N ARG A 86 -14.26 4.95 1.54
CA ARG A 86 -15.20 5.81 0.82
C ARG A 86 -14.50 6.37 -0.41
N ARG A 87 -15.24 6.46 -1.53
CA ARG A 87 -14.74 7.01 -2.79
C ARG A 87 -14.00 8.33 -2.58
N VAL A 88 -14.63 9.29 -1.89
CA VAL A 88 -14.08 10.64 -1.64
C VAL A 88 -12.73 10.60 -0.92
N ASP A 89 -12.53 9.69 0.04
CA ASP A 89 -11.26 9.59 0.76
C ASP A 89 -10.16 9.04 -0.15
N LEU A 90 -10.49 8.06 -0.99
CA LEU A 90 -9.56 7.52 -1.99
C LEU A 90 -9.17 8.61 -3.01
N GLU A 91 -10.12 9.39 -3.53
CA GLU A 91 -9.79 10.43 -4.53
C GLU A 91 -8.85 11.49 -3.92
N LYS A 92 -9.08 11.86 -2.65
CA LYS A 92 -8.19 12.75 -1.91
C LYS A 92 -6.80 12.16 -1.70
N ALA A 93 -6.70 10.88 -1.33
CA ALA A 93 -5.42 10.21 -1.11
C ALA A 93 -4.60 10.14 -2.39
N VAL A 94 -5.21 9.69 -3.49
CA VAL A 94 -4.56 9.63 -4.81
C VAL A 94 -4.10 11.02 -5.26
N ALA A 95 -4.87 12.07 -4.99
CA ALA A 95 -4.50 13.45 -5.33
C ALA A 95 -3.34 14.01 -4.50
N ARG A 96 -3.09 13.50 -3.28
CA ARG A 96 -1.97 13.94 -2.42
C ARG A 96 -0.61 13.43 -2.87
N ILE A 97 -0.57 12.30 -3.57
CA ILE A 97 0.67 11.60 -3.93
C ILE A 97 0.95 11.72 -5.43
N ARG A 98 0.34 12.71 -6.08
CA ARG A 98 0.46 12.99 -7.52
C ARG A 98 1.35 14.19 -7.78
#